data_AF-A0A515KNT8-F1
#
_entry.id   AF-A0A515KNT8-F1
#
_cell.length_a   1.000
_cell.length_b   1.000
_cell.length_c   1.000
_cell.angle_alpha   90.00
_cell.angle_beta   90.00
_cell.angle_gamma   90.00
#
_symmetry.space_group_name_H-M   'P 1'
#
loop_
_entity.id
_entity.type
_entity.pdbx_description
1 polymer ?
#
loop_
_entity_poly.entity_id
_entity_poly.type
_entity_poly.pdbx_seq_one_letter_code
_entity_poly.pdbx_strand_id
1 'polypeptide(L)'
;MAATSDDSPAARDFATLLPLDINLENYASTEKISNLPESSSIDGAPVGITPVVGEIAYYAPWGNLAIFYRDFQYSRGLIKLGSVKSGIEVLARRGAHRVKIERVD
;
A
#
# COMPACT_ATOMS: atom_id res chain seq x y z
N MET A 1 -13.44 3.75 -3.05
CA MET A 1 -12.73 3.22 -1.85
C MET A 1 -12.33 4.40 -0.99
N ALA A 2 -12.27 4.24 0.33
CA ALA A 2 -11.72 5.23 1.24
C ALA A 2 -10.62 4.59 2.08
N ALA A 3 -9.61 5.36 2.46
CA ALA A 3 -8.49 4.90 3.29
C ALA A 3 -8.06 5.98 4.27
N THR A 4 -7.40 5.59 5.35
CA THR A 4 -6.69 6.50 6.26
C THR A 4 -5.20 6.32 6.11
N SER A 5 -4.46 7.41 6.25
CA SER A 5 -3.00 7.40 6.41
C SER A 5 -2.64 7.20 7.88
N ASP A 6 -1.56 6.47 8.14
CA ASP A 6 -0.94 6.42 9.47
C ASP A 6 -0.19 7.73 9.75
N ASP A 7 0.01 8.06 11.03
CA ASP A 7 0.84 9.20 11.44
C ASP A 7 2.31 8.79 11.59
N SER A 8 2.94 8.43 10.47
CA SER A 8 4.34 7.97 10.41
C SER A 8 5.14 8.74 9.35
N PRO A 9 6.48 8.83 9.47
CA PRO A 9 7.32 9.44 8.44
C PRO A 9 7.08 8.84 7.04
N ALA A 10 7.07 7.50 6.93
CA ALA A 10 6.84 6.82 5.67
C ALA A 10 5.46 7.13 5.05
N ALA A 11 4.41 7.24 5.87
CA ALA A 11 3.07 7.58 5.40
C ALA A 11 3.00 9.04 4.91
N ARG A 12 3.66 9.97 5.62
CA ARG A 12 3.76 11.38 5.20
C ARG A 12 4.55 11.51 3.90
N ASP A 13 5.65 10.78 3.74
CA ASP A 13 6.46 10.75 2.52
C ASP A 13 5.65 10.21 1.35
N PHE A 14 4.99 9.05 1.51
CA PHE A 14 4.08 8.50 0.50
C PHE A 14 3.01 9.51 0.10
N ALA A 15 2.44 10.22 1.09
CA ALA A 15 1.41 11.21 0.81
C ALA A 15 1.94 12.38 -0.06
N THR A 16 3.24 12.67 -0.09
CA THR A 16 3.82 13.72 -0.96
C THR A 16 3.82 13.34 -2.44
N LEU A 17 3.73 12.04 -2.74
CA LEU A 17 3.64 11.52 -4.11
C LEU A 17 2.24 11.69 -4.72
N LEU A 18 1.23 12.01 -3.90
CA LEU A 18 -0.16 12.12 -4.36
C LEU A 18 -0.42 13.46 -5.08
N PRO A 19 -1.25 13.47 -6.15
CA PRO A 19 -2.02 12.33 -6.66
C PRO A 19 -1.20 11.36 -7.53
N LEU A 20 -1.55 10.08 -7.50
CA LEU A 20 -0.93 9.01 -8.29
C LEU A 20 -1.95 8.34 -9.21
N ASP A 21 -1.62 8.22 -10.49
CA ASP A 21 -2.34 7.40 -11.48
C ASP A 21 -1.54 6.11 -11.74
N ILE A 22 -1.98 5.01 -11.14
CA ILE A 22 -1.22 3.76 -11.13
C ILE A 22 -2.05 2.56 -11.57
N ASN A 23 -1.36 1.49 -11.98
CA ASN A 23 -1.97 0.20 -12.29
C ASN A 23 -1.68 -0.79 -11.15
N LEU A 24 -2.72 -1.26 -10.49
CA LEU A 24 -2.64 -2.24 -9.42
C LEU A 24 -2.74 -3.66 -9.99
N GLU A 25 -1.66 -4.43 -9.88
CA GLU A 25 -1.55 -5.80 -10.40
C GLU A 25 -1.68 -6.84 -9.30
N ASN A 26 -2.18 -8.03 -9.64
CA ASN A 26 -2.26 -9.13 -8.69
C ASN A 26 -0.87 -9.66 -8.34
N TYR A 27 -0.60 -9.79 -7.04
CA TYR A 27 0.58 -10.48 -6.56
C TYR A 27 0.22 -11.48 -5.46
N ALA A 28 0.79 -12.68 -5.56
CA ALA A 28 0.61 -13.81 -4.64
C ALA A 28 -0.84 -14.21 -4.29
N SER A 29 -1.84 -13.72 -5.03
CA SER A 29 -3.28 -13.85 -4.71
C SER A 29 -3.68 -13.31 -3.32
N THR A 30 -2.86 -12.43 -2.74
CA THR A 30 -3.06 -11.85 -1.40
C THR A 30 -3.10 -10.33 -1.44
N GLU A 31 -2.36 -9.73 -2.37
CA GLU A 31 -2.18 -8.28 -2.44
C GLU A 31 -2.25 -7.76 -3.89
N LYS A 32 -2.50 -6.46 -3.99
CA LYS A 32 -2.31 -5.71 -5.22
C LYS A 32 -1.06 -4.85 -5.08
N ILE A 33 -0.21 -4.85 -6.11
CA ILE A 33 1.03 -4.07 -6.10
C ILE A 33 1.09 -3.08 -7.26
N SER A 34 1.86 -2.00 -7.07
CA SER A 34 2.27 -1.10 -8.14
C SER A 34 3.62 -0.48 -7.81
N ASN A 35 4.44 -0.25 -8.82
CA ASN A 35 5.63 0.57 -8.69
C ASN A 35 5.25 2.01 -8.31
N LEU A 36 6.12 2.68 -7.57
CA LEU A 36 6.02 4.09 -7.23
C LEU A 36 7.05 4.90 -8.05
N PRO A 37 6.78 6.19 -8.35
CA PRO A 37 7.66 7.02 -9.16
C PRO A 37 9.01 7.30 -8.48
N GLU A 38 9.03 7.33 -7.14
CA GLU A 38 10.23 7.49 -6.34
C GLU A 38 10.16 6.59 -5.10
N SER A 39 11.33 6.19 -4.59
CA SER A 39 11.44 5.44 -3.34
C SER A 39 11.12 6.33 -2.14
N SER A 40 10.22 5.89 -1.27
CA SER A 40 9.99 6.56 0.02
C SER A 40 11.14 6.28 0.99
N SER A 41 11.45 7.23 1.88
CA SER A 41 12.37 6.96 2.99
C SER A 41 11.76 5.93 3.94
N ILE A 42 12.62 5.07 4.49
CA ILE A 42 12.25 4.03 5.45
C ILE A 42 12.80 4.31 6.85
N ASP A 43 13.33 5.52 7.06
CA ASP A 43 13.97 5.89 8.31
C ASP A 43 12.97 5.84 9.49
N GLY A 44 13.35 5.08 10.52
CA GLY A 44 12.51 4.87 11.71
C GLY A 44 11.34 3.89 11.51
N ALA A 45 11.21 3.27 10.33
CA ALA A 45 10.18 2.25 10.11
C ALA A 45 10.51 0.92 10.82
N PRO A 46 9.50 0.13 11.22
CA PRO A 46 9.72 -1.22 11.72
C PRO A 46 10.48 -2.09 10.70
N VAL A 47 11.17 -3.13 11.20
CA VAL A 47 11.89 -4.09 10.36
C VAL A 47 10.95 -4.86 9.42
N GLY A 48 9.67 -4.96 9.76
CA GLY A 48 8.62 -5.61 9.00
C GLY A 48 7.31 -5.66 9.78
N ILE A 49 6.26 -6.16 9.14
CA ILE A 49 4.92 -6.34 9.73
C ILE A 49 4.32 -7.67 9.26
N THR A 50 3.31 -8.15 9.99
CA THR A 50 2.36 -9.18 9.52
C THR A 50 1.13 -8.46 9.01
N PRO A 51 0.97 -8.26 7.68
CA PRO A 51 -0.11 -7.45 7.18
C PRO A 51 -1.44 -8.19 7.24
N VAL A 52 -2.51 -7.44 7.52
CA VAL A 52 -3.89 -7.95 7.52
C VAL A 52 -4.72 -7.32 6.40
N VAL A 53 -5.89 -7.90 6.13
CA VAL A 53 -6.84 -7.37 5.14
C VAL A 53 -7.06 -5.86 5.33
N GLY A 54 -6.91 -5.12 4.23
CA GLY A 54 -7.12 -3.68 4.16
C GLY A 54 -5.87 -2.85 4.40
N GLU A 55 -4.76 -3.42 4.86
CA GLU A 55 -3.54 -2.65 5.08
C GLU A 55 -2.89 -2.23 3.76
N ILE A 56 -2.37 -1.00 3.78
CA ILE A 56 -1.60 -0.38 2.72
C ILE A 56 -0.17 -0.28 3.22
N ALA A 57 0.77 -0.81 2.46
CA ALA A 57 2.18 -0.86 2.84
C ALA A 57 3.10 -0.46 1.68
N TYR A 58 4.27 0.04 2.04
CA TYR A 58 5.42 0.12 1.16
C TYR A 58 6.29 -1.11 1.37
N TYR A 59 6.72 -1.74 0.29
CA TYR A 59 7.67 -2.86 0.35
C TYR A 59 9.08 -2.39 0.00
N ALA A 60 9.89 -2.15 1.03
CA ALA A 60 11.22 -1.56 0.91
C ALA A 60 12.20 -2.30 -0.02
N PRO A 61 12.22 -3.65 -0.08
CA PRO A 61 13.13 -4.37 -0.98
C PRO A 61 12.93 -4.07 -2.47
N TRP A 62 11.72 -3.67 -2.88
CA TRP A 62 11.39 -3.42 -4.30
C TRP A 62 10.98 -1.98 -4.58
N GLY A 63 10.62 -1.21 -3.56
CA GLY A 63 10.17 0.16 -3.73
C GLY A 63 8.74 0.30 -4.27
N ASN A 64 7.87 -0.70 -4.03
CA ASN A 64 6.50 -0.71 -4.55
C ASN A 64 5.46 -0.50 -3.44
N LEU A 65 4.27 -0.04 -3.87
CA LEU A 65 3.05 -0.07 -3.09
C LEU A 65 2.50 -1.49 -3.03
N ALA A 66 1.94 -1.86 -1.88
CA ALA A 66 1.22 -3.09 -1.61
C ALA A 66 -0.11 -2.77 -0.91
N ILE A 67 -1.21 -3.34 -1.38
CA ILE A 67 -2.52 -3.26 -0.73
C ILE A 67 -3.06 -4.67 -0.53
N PHE A 68 -3.18 -5.08 0.72
CA PHE A 68 -3.56 -6.44 1.11
C PHE A 68 -5.08 -6.60 1.09
N TYR A 69 -5.60 -7.53 0.30
CA TYR A 69 -7.02 -7.92 0.32
C TYR A 69 -7.25 -9.30 0.97
N ARG A 70 -6.16 -9.92 1.47
CA ARG A 70 -6.12 -11.10 2.34
C ARG A 70 -5.00 -10.91 3.36
N ASP A 71 -5.11 -11.60 4.50
CA ASP A 71 -4.01 -11.66 5.47
C ASP A 71 -2.77 -12.33 4.85
N PHE A 72 -1.60 -11.97 5.38
CA PHE A 72 -0.35 -12.59 4.97
C PHE A 72 0.60 -12.81 6.16
N GLN A 73 1.66 -13.58 5.92
CA GLN A 73 2.67 -13.85 6.93
C GLN A 73 3.57 -12.63 7.20
N TYR A 74 4.25 -12.64 8.35
CA TYR A 74 5.26 -11.64 8.69
C TYR A 74 6.27 -11.49 7.55
N SER A 75 6.46 -10.26 7.10
CA SER A 75 7.34 -9.96 5.98
C SER A 75 8.28 -8.81 6.34
N ARG A 76 9.58 -9.06 6.22
CA ARG A 76 10.62 -8.04 6.43
C ARG A 76 10.55 -7.00 5.32
N GLY A 77 10.68 -5.73 5.68
CA GLY A 77 10.66 -4.60 4.76
C GLY A 77 9.26 -4.13 4.35
N LEU A 78 8.18 -4.76 4.85
CA LEU A 78 6.86 -4.14 4.77
C LEU A 78 6.72 -3.04 5.82
N ILE A 79 6.33 -1.86 5.37
CA ILE A 79 6.17 -0.66 6.19
C ILE A 79 4.75 -0.17 5.98
N LYS A 80 3.97 -0.13 7.07
CA LYS A 80 2.58 0.31 7.01
C LYS A 80 2.49 1.80 6.70
N LEU A 81 1.66 2.14 5.72
CA LEU A 81 1.35 3.50 5.30
C LEU A 81 -0.05 3.92 5.75
N GLY A 82 -0.96 2.96 5.92
CA GLY A 82 -2.34 3.24 6.24
C GLY A 82 -3.24 2.02 6.10
N SER A 83 -4.54 2.25 5.99
CA SER A 83 -5.52 1.18 5.84
C SER A 83 -6.76 1.64 5.08
N VAL A 84 -7.25 0.78 4.18
CA VAL A 84 -8.55 0.92 3.53
C VAL A 84 -9.66 0.79 4.57
N LYS A 85 -10.59 1.74 4.58
CA LYS A 85 -11.79 1.76 5.44
C LYS A 85 -13.02 1.19 4.77
N SER A 86 -13.10 1.27 3.45
CA SER A 86 -14.22 0.74 2.68
C SER A 86 -13.84 0.44 1.23
N GLY A 87 -14.47 -0.59 0.66
CA GLY A 87 -14.33 -0.97 -0.74
C GLY A 87 -13.17 -1.94 -1.04
N ILE A 88 -12.58 -2.60 -0.04
CA ILE A 88 -11.46 -3.52 -0.23
C ILE A 88 -11.81 -4.71 -1.13
N GLU A 89 -13.08 -5.11 -1.15
CA GLU A 89 -13.62 -6.19 -1.99
C GLU A 89 -13.45 -5.92 -3.49
N VAL A 90 -13.29 -4.65 -3.90
CA VAL A 90 -12.96 -4.29 -5.28
C VAL A 90 -11.59 -4.84 -5.66
N LEU A 91 -10.61 -4.80 -4.75
CA LEU A 91 -9.27 -5.30 -5.01
C LEU A 91 -9.20 -6.83 -5.04
N ALA A 92 -10.13 -7.54 -4.37
CA ALA A 92 -10.20 -9.00 -4.46
C ALA A 92 -10.65 -9.52 -5.84
N ARG A 93 -11.13 -8.63 -6.74
CA ARG A 93 -11.51 -8.99 -8.11
C ARG A 93 -10.28 -9.27 -8.98
N ARG A 94 -10.44 -10.25 -9.88
CA ARG A 94 -9.41 -10.63 -10.86
C ARG A 94 -9.06 -9.47 -11.80
N GLY A 95 -7.85 -9.52 -12.35
CA GLY A 95 -7.34 -8.51 -13.28
C GLY A 95 -6.61 -7.35 -12.60
N ALA A 96 -6.00 -6.50 -13.42
CA ALA A 96 -5.39 -5.26 -12.97
C ALA A 96 -6.43 -4.15 -12.82
N HIS A 97 -6.19 -3.21 -11.90
CA HIS A 97 -7.06 -2.08 -11.66
C HIS A 97 -6.29 -0.78 -11.87
N ARG A 98 -6.70 0.01 -12.88
CA ARG A 98 -6.19 1.37 -13.01
C ARG A 98 -6.89 2.26 -11.99
N VAL A 99 -6.12 2.87 -11.10
CA VAL A 99 -6.66 3.68 -9.99
C VAL A 99 -5.94 5.02 -9.92
N LYS A 100 -6.70 6.04 -9.48
CA LYS A 100 -6.16 7.29 -9.00
C LYS A 100 -6.19 7.26 -7.48
N ILE A 101 -5.05 7.55 -6.84
CA ILE A 101 -4.96 7.75 -5.40
C ILE A 101 -4.76 9.25 -5.17
N GLU A 102 -5.61 9.83 -4.34
CA GLU A 102 -5.58 11.27 -4.02
C GLU A 102 -5.87 11.51 -2.54
N ARG A 103 -5.38 12.63 -2.03
CA ARG A 103 -5.76 13.10 -0.69
C ARG A 103 -7.21 13.60 -0.75
N VAL A 104 -7.93 13.42 0.35
CA VAL A 104 -9.27 14.00 0.53
C VAL A 104 -9.10 15.22 1.42
N ASP A 105 -9.59 16.37 0.97
CA ASP A 105 -9.62 17.63 1.72
C ASP A 105 -10.69 17.64 2.82
#